data_AF-A0A8S9PTF5-F1
#
_entry.id   AF-A0A8S9PTF5-F1
#
_cell.length_a   1.000
_cell.length_b   1.000
_cell.length_c   1.000
_cell.angle_alpha   90.00
_cell.angle_beta   90.00
_cell.angle_gamma   90.00
#
_symmetry.space_group_name_H-M   'P 1'
#
loop_
_entity.id
_entity.type
_entity.pdbx_description
1 polymer ?
#
loop_
_entity_poly.entity_id
_entity_poly.type
_entity_poly.pdbx_seq_one_letter_code
_entity_poly.pdbx_strand_id
1 'polypeptide(L)'
;MSCFILLAEKVMNVLLFIAILFGIFGSNAQLLPDDEVQTLRTIFTKLQHRSVNIERTSCSDRNSNFTSGEGNRTIICDCTVNSTCHVTRIFLKSLSLPGIFPPEFGNLTRLLEIDLSRNYLNGTIPTTLSRTPLEILSVTGNRLSGPIPPQLGDVTTLTNLNLESNLLSGPIPSSFGRLTSLNSLLLSANNFTGQLPESLINLKNLTNFRIDGNSLSGRIPEFIGNWTQLDRLDLQGTSMSGPIPASFSNLQNLTQLRITDLNGQAFDFPDLRNMTNIERLVLRNCLIRGPIPDYIGSMTKLKTLDLSSNFLTGPIPDTFRDLDYNFMFLSNNSLSGQLPQFILDKIWDALRAAAEADISLAQTIVDSAGVIVQNNDLTTCYDERGAKYDLPKYVLSEPTNLVEES
;
A
#
# COMPACT_ATOMS: atom_id res chain seq x y z
N MET A 1 66.69 -2.35 51.87
CA MET A 1 66.29 -1.48 50.73
C MET A 1 66.10 -2.23 49.42
N SER A 2 66.85 -3.30 49.14
CA SER A 2 66.84 -3.97 47.82
C SER A 2 65.60 -4.81 47.48
N CYS A 3 64.81 -5.25 48.46
CA CYS A 3 63.58 -6.04 48.21
C CYS A 3 62.38 -5.18 47.79
N PHE A 4 62.32 -3.92 48.26
CA PHE A 4 61.24 -2.98 47.93
C PHE A 4 61.35 -2.42 46.50
N ILE A 5 62.58 -2.22 46.01
CA ILE A 5 62.85 -1.69 44.66
C ILE A 5 62.44 -2.71 43.59
N LEU A 6 62.73 -3.99 43.82
CA LEU A 6 62.35 -5.09 42.92
C LEU A 6 60.83 -5.34 42.86
N LEU A 7 60.11 -5.08 43.95
CA LEU A 7 58.65 -5.18 43.96
C LEU A 7 58.01 -4.02 43.17
N ALA A 8 58.53 -2.80 43.35
CA ALA A 8 58.04 -1.61 42.65
C ALA A 8 58.26 -1.70 41.13
N GLU A 9 59.42 -2.17 40.68
CA GLU A 9 59.69 -2.40 39.24
C GLU A 9 58.77 -3.46 38.64
N LYS A 10 58.50 -4.56 39.35
CA LYS A 10 57.58 -5.60 38.86
C LYS A 10 56.13 -5.10 38.78
N VAL A 11 55.66 -4.34 39.76
CA VAL A 11 54.30 -3.77 39.75
C VAL A 11 54.17 -2.71 38.66
N MET A 12 55.18 -1.86 38.47
CA MET A 12 55.19 -0.85 37.42
C MET A 12 55.23 -1.49 36.03
N ASN A 13 56.00 -2.56 35.83
CA ASN A 13 56.02 -3.30 34.56
C ASN A 13 54.70 -4.03 34.29
N VAL A 14 54.02 -4.55 35.31
CA VAL A 14 52.68 -5.15 35.16
C VAL A 14 51.64 -4.08 34.80
N LEU A 15 51.67 -2.92 35.45
CA LEU A 15 50.77 -1.80 35.13
C LEU A 15 51.04 -1.24 33.73
N LEU A 16 52.31 -1.14 33.31
CA LEU A 16 52.70 -0.73 31.97
C LEU A 16 52.26 -1.77 30.94
N PHE A 17 52.38 -3.07 31.24
CA PHE A 17 51.91 -4.15 30.36
C PHE A 17 50.38 -4.17 30.25
N ILE A 18 49.65 -3.89 31.34
CA ILE A 18 48.18 -3.73 31.33
C ILE A 18 47.78 -2.48 30.52
N ALA A 19 48.47 -1.34 30.70
CA ALA A 19 48.21 -0.13 29.94
C ALA A 19 48.52 -0.28 28.44
N ILE A 20 49.58 -1.03 28.11
CA ILE A 20 49.95 -1.40 26.74
C ILE A 20 48.95 -2.42 26.18
N LEU A 21 48.42 -3.35 26.97
CA LEU A 21 47.33 -4.24 26.57
C LEU A 21 46.04 -3.44 26.28
N PHE A 22 45.68 -2.44 27.10
CA PHE A 22 44.55 -1.54 26.79
C PHE A 22 44.84 -0.60 25.60
N GLY A 23 46.10 -0.26 25.33
CA GLY A 23 46.51 0.58 24.20
C GLY A 23 46.69 -0.17 22.86
N ILE A 24 47.03 -1.47 22.88
CA ILE A 24 47.23 -2.33 21.71
C ILE A 24 46.00 -3.21 21.42
N PHE A 25 45.30 -3.66 22.46
CA PHE A 25 44.00 -4.37 22.38
C PHE A 25 42.84 -3.49 22.83
N GLY A 26 42.99 -2.17 22.73
CA GLY A 26 41.86 -1.25 22.72
C GLY A 26 41.00 -1.56 21.50
N SER A 27 40.18 -2.60 21.59
CA SER A 27 39.00 -2.73 20.76
C SER A 27 38.25 -1.42 20.95
N ASN A 28 38.22 -0.58 19.92
CA ASN A 28 37.25 0.51 19.81
C ASN A 28 35.86 -0.13 19.71
N ALA A 29 35.41 -0.76 20.81
CA ALA A 29 34.15 -1.45 20.88
C ALA A 29 33.08 -0.37 20.72
N GLN A 30 32.38 -0.44 19.59
CA GLN A 30 31.29 0.48 19.33
C GLN A 30 30.09 -0.01 20.14
N LEU A 31 29.88 0.62 21.30
CA LEU A 31 28.89 0.18 22.26
C LEU A 31 27.61 0.99 22.13
N LEU A 32 26.48 0.33 22.37
CA LEU A 32 25.23 1.02 22.64
C LEU A 32 25.31 1.77 24.00
N PRO A 33 24.68 2.96 24.09
CA PRO A 33 24.38 3.62 25.35
C PRO A 33 23.53 2.75 26.28
N ASP A 34 23.74 2.88 27.60
CA ASP A 34 23.01 2.10 28.61
C ASP A 34 21.50 2.37 28.56
N ASP A 35 21.11 3.60 28.27
CA ASP A 35 19.72 4.04 28.12
C ASP A 35 19.05 3.43 26.88
N GLU A 36 19.76 3.31 25.75
CA GLU A 36 19.23 2.60 24.58
C GLU A 36 19.08 1.10 24.86
N VAL A 37 20.04 0.47 25.53
CA VAL A 37 19.94 -0.94 25.93
C VAL A 37 18.73 -1.17 26.83
N GLN A 38 18.51 -0.31 27.83
CA GLN A 38 17.35 -0.43 28.73
C GLN A 38 16.02 -0.14 28.01
N THR A 39 16.02 0.82 27.09
CA THR A 39 14.88 1.14 26.23
C THR A 39 14.51 -0.07 25.38
N LEU A 40 15.48 -0.68 24.70
CA LEU A 40 15.28 -1.90 23.93
C LEU A 40 14.74 -3.03 24.81
N ARG A 41 15.33 -3.30 25.98
CA ARG A 41 14.82 -4.35 26.90
C ARG A 41 13.35 -4.12 27.25
N THR A 42 12.97 -2.86 27.47
CA THR A 42 11.58 -2.48 27.77
C THR A 42 10.66 -2.70 26.56
N ILE A 43 11.10 -2.30 25.35
CA ILE A 43 10.38 -2.54 24.09
C ILE A 43 10.12 -4.04 23.91
N PHE A 44 11.16 -4.87 23.95
CA PHE A 44 11.04 -6.32 23.73
C PHE A 44 10.17 -7.00 24.79
N THR A 45 10.23 -6.53 26.03
CA THR A 45 9.34 -6.98 27.11
C THR A 45 7.87 -6.69 26.80
N LYS A 46 7.56 -5.45 26.37
CA LYS A 46 6.18 -5.02 26.03
C LYS A 46 5.65 -5.65 24.75
N LEU A 47 6.53 -5.97 23.81
CA LEU A 47 6.23 -6.80 22.64
C LEU A 47 6.04 -8.29 22.99
N GLN A 48 6.31 -8.67 24.24
CA GLN A 48 6.30 -10.05 24.75
C GLN A 48 7.27 -10.98 24.01
N HIS A 49 8.34 -10.41 23.44
CA HIS A 49 9.38 -11.13 22.73
C HIS A 49 10.53 -11.47 23.68
N ARG A 50 10.40 -12.59 24.42
CA ARG A 50 11.26 -12.92 25.58
C ARG A 50 12.63 -13.50 25.25
N SER A 51 12.92 -13.79 23.99
CA SER A 51 14.12 -14.55 23.57
C SER A 51 15.30 -13.68 23.12
N VAL A 52 15.37 -12.40 23.52
CA VAL A 52 16.43 -11.49 23.05
C VAL A 52 17.30 -11.04 24.22
N ASN A 53 18.54 -11.51 24.22
CA ASN A 53 19.56 -10.97 25.11
C ASN A 53 20.11 -9.67 24.51
N ILE A 54 19.84 -8.54 25.17
CA ILE A 54 20.24 -7.20 24.72
C ILE A 54 21.33 -6.68 25.64
N GLU A 55 22.51 -6.48 25.07
CA GLU A 55 23.72 -6.03 25.74
C GLU A 55 24.31 -4.83 25.01
N ARG A 56 25.25 -4.13 25.65
CA ARG A 56 25.91 -2.96 25.03
C ARG A 56 26.72 -3.34 23.79
N THR A 57 27.20 -4.58 23.72
CA THR A 57 27.96 -5.14 22.61
C THR A 57 27.07 -5.65 21.48
N SER A 58 25.73 -5.64 21.63
CA SER A 58 24.82 -6.23 20.64
C SER A 58 25.01 -5.69 19.23
N CYS A 59 25.35 -4.40 19.05
CA CYS A 59 25.61 -3.83 17.71
C CYS A 59 27.03 -4.10 17.16
N SER A 60 27.93 -4.64 17.98
CA SER A 60 29.33 -4.97 17.61
C SER A 60 29.50 -6.44 17.21
N ASP A 61 28.62 -7.34 17.66
CA ASP A 61 28.78 -8.78 17.44
C ASP A 61 28.31 -9.22 16.04
N ARG A 62 29.18 -9.93 15.31
CA ARG A 62 28.85 -10.47 13.98
C ARG A 62 27.79 -11.58 14.01
N ASN A 63 27.58 -12.19 15.17
CA ASN A 63 26.59 -13.23 15.39
C ASN A 63 25.38 -12.68 16.16
N SER A 64 24.18 -12.94 15.63
CA SER A 64 22.84 -12.59 16.15
C SER A 64 22.23 -11.29 15.60
N ASN A 65 20.95 -11.08 15.92
CA ASN A 65 19.93 -10.25 15.29
C ASN A 65 20.21 -8.73 15.15
N PHE A 66 21.46 -8.29 15.32
CA PHE A 66 21.91 -6.90 15.42
C PHE A 66 23.11 -6.65 14.48
N THR A 67 23.18 -5.53 13.74
CA THR A 67 24.34 -5.17 12.88
C THR A 67 24.63 -3.67 12.80
N SER A 68 25.90 -3.32 12.53
CA SER A 68 26.30 -2.10 11.82
C SER A 68 26.37 -2.36 10.30
N GLY A 69 25.27 -2.14 9.58
CA GLY A 69 25.18 -2.32 8.12
C GLY A 69 23.85 -2.88 7.61
N GLU A 70 23.67 -2.93 6.28
CA GLU A 70 22.46 -3.44 5.63
C GLU A 70 22.51 -4.97 5.46
N GLY A 71 21.80 -5.67 6.34
CA GLY A 71 21.54 -7.12 6.26
C GLY A 71 20.12 -7.43 6.76
N ASN A 72 19.65 -8.66 6.52
CA ASN A 72 18.30 -9.11 6.86
C ASN A 72 18.14 -9.41 8.37
N ARG A 73 18.44 -8.42 9.23
CA ARG A 73 18.47 -8.55 10.70
C ARG A 73 17.39 -7.70 11.37
N THR A 74 17.07 -8.05 12.61
CA THR A 74 16.00 -7.46 13.41
C THR A 74 16.30 -6.06 13.90
N ILE A 75 17.56 -5.72 14.16
CA ILE A 75 17.98 -4.39 14.64
C ILE A 75 19.22 -3.95 13.88
N ILE A 76 19.20 -2.72 13.39
CA ILE A 76 20.34 -2.08 12.72
C ILE A 76 20.74 -0.86 13.53
N CYS A 77 22.05 -0.70 13.70
CA CYS A 77 22.65 0.39 14.44
C CYS A 77 23.62 1.17 13.54
N ASP A 78 23.71 2.48 13.77
CA ASP A 78 24.76 3.33 13.21
C ASP A 78 25.82 3.60 14.27
N CYS A 79 27.05 3.22 13.96
CA CYS A 79 28.21 3.34 14.83
C CYS A 79 29.30 4.25 14.24
N THR A 80 28.98 5.00 13.19
CA THR A 80 29.94 5.82 12.45
C THR A 80 30.33 7.11 13.19
N VAL A 81 29.52 7.54 14.17
CA VAL A 81 29.73 8.80 14.90
C VAL A 81 30.39 8.54 16.26
N ASN A 82 31.59 9.08 16.46
CA ASN A 82 32.27 9.18 17.76
C ASN A 82 32.47 7.86 18.53
N SER A 83 32.52 6.72 17.83
CA SER A 83 32.67 5.38 18.43
C SER A 83 31.51 4.88 19.29
N THR A 84 30.36 5.59 19.32
CA THR A 84 29.14 5.14 20.01
C THR A 84 28.13 4.66 18.97
N CYS A 85 27.58 3.47 19.16
CA CYS A 85 26.49 2.95 18.33
C CYS A 85 25.15 3.53 18.77
N HIS A 86 24.25 3.75 17.83
CA HIS A 86 22.85 4.09 18.11
C HIS A 86 21.92 3.27 17.25
N VAL A 87 20.78 2.85 17.80
CA VAL A 87 19.77 2.11 17.04
C VAL A 87 19.09 3.02 16.02
N THR A 88 19.12 2.62 14.76
CA THR A 88 18.54 3.38 13.64
C THR A 88 17.37 2.67 12.98
N ARG A 89 17.33 1.33 12.97
CA ARG A 89 16.22 0.57 12.36
C ARG A 89 15.84 -0.65 13.19
N ILE A 90 14.54 -0.93 13.33
CA ILE A 90 14.03 -2.12 14.02
C ILE A 90 13.00 -2.84 13.12
N PHE A 91 13.29 -4.09 12.77
CA PHE A 91 12.50 -4.99 11.92
C PHE A 91 12.02 -6.22 12.69
N LEU A 92 10.78 -6.21 13.16
CA LEU A 92 10.16 -7.31 13.91
C LEU A 92 8.94 -7.85 13.15
N LYS A 93 9.12 -8.21 11.88
CA LYS A 93 8.02 -8.62 10.98
C LYS A 93 7.67 -10.11 11.11
N SER A 94 6.37 -10.43 11.11
CA SER A 94 5.86 -11.83 11.06
C SER A 94 6.36 -12.72 12.20
N LEU A 95 6.46 -12.17 13.41
CA LEU A 95 6.95 -12.86 14.61
C LEU A 95 5.81 -13.26 15.57
N SER A 96 4.56 -13.12 15.16
CA SER A 96 3.37 -13.44 15.98
C SER A 96 3.36 -12.71 17.33
N LEU A 97 3.89 -11.48 17.40
CA LEU A 97 4.00 -10.73 18.65
C LEU A 97 2.62 -10.29 19.18
N PRO A 98 2.21 -10.67 20.39
CA PRO A 98 0.88 -10.35 20.93
C PRO A 98 0.83 -9.06 21.79
N GLY A 99 1.97 -8.38 21.96
CA GLY A 99 2.11 -7.22 22.84
C GLY A 99 1.43 -5.93 22.36
N ILE A 100 1.83 -4.80 22.94
CA ILE A 100 1.38 -3.47 22.49
C ILE A 100 2.42 -2.82 21.58
N PHE A 101 2.07 -1.73 20.89
CA PHE A 101 3.06 -0.81 20.33
C PHE A 101 3.66 0.05 21.48
N PRO A 102 4.92 -0.21 21.91
CA PRO A 102 5.49 0.44 23.09
C PRO A 102 5.78 1.94 22.86
N PRO A 103 5.38 2.85 23.77
CA PRO A 103 5.75 4.26 23.68
C PRO A 103 7.26 4.52 23.79
N GLU A 104 8.02 3.56 24.33
CA GLU A 104 9.48 3.63 24.50
C GLU A 104 10.25 3.70 23.19
N PHE A 105 9.65 3.34 22.04
CA PHE A 105 10.23 3.65 20.74
C PHE A 105 10.54 5.15 20.59
N GLY A 106 9.73 6.01 21.22
CA GLY A 106 9.95 7.46 21.26
C GLY A 106 11.19 7.92 22.03
N ASN A 107 11.87 7.03 22.76
CA ASN A 107 13.13 7.33 23.45
C ASN A 107 14.37 7.07 22.56
N LEU A 108 14.21 6.33 21.46
CA LEU A 108 15.28 6.07 20.49
C LEU A 108 15.39 7.25 19.52
N THR A 109 16.04 8.34 19.97
CA THR A 109 16.06 9.63 19.26
C THR A 109 16.78 9.64 17.91
N ARG A 110 17.45 8.55 17.53
CA ARG A 110 18.08 8.36 16.20
C ARG A 110 17.40 7.29 15.34
N LEU A 111 16.22 6.84 15.77
CA LEU A 111 15.46 5.82 15.06
C LEU A 111 14.84 6.40 13.79
N LEU A 112 15.19 5.80 12.66
CA LEU A 112 14.76 6.18 11.31
C LEU A 112 13.69 5.22 10.77
N GLU A 113 13.71 3.95 11.17
CA GLU A 113 12.78 2.96 10.64
C GLU A 113 12.24 2.00 11.72
N ILE A 114 10.92 1.82 11.69
CA ILE A 114 10.21 0.80 12.45
C ILE A 114 9.38 -0.04 11.47
N ASP A 115 9.63 -1.34 11.42
CA ASP A 115 8.75 -2.32 10.78
C ASP A 115 8.30 -3.38 11.80
N LEU A 116 7.04 -3.28 12.25
CA LEU A 116 6.38 -4.26 13.12
C LEU A 116 5.29 -5.04 12.36
N SER A 117 5.38 -5.14 11.04
CA SER A 117 4.30 -5.66 10.20
C SER A 117 3.99 -7.14 10.47
N ARG A 118 2.72 -7.50 10.29
CA ARG A 118 2.19 -8.88 10.35
C ARG A 118 2.42 -9.52 11.72
N ASN A 119 2.02 -8.84 12.79
CA ASN A 119 2.00 -9.38 14.15
C ASN A 119 0.57 -9.31 14.71
N TYR A 120 0.43 -9.50 16.03
CA TYR A 120 -0.84 -9.38 16.73
C TYR A 120 -0.85 -8.20 17.70
N LEU A 121 -0.07 -7.15 17.40
CA LEU A 121 0.07 -6.01 18.31
C LEU A 121 -1.27 -5.29 18.48
N ASN A 122 -1.60 -4.95 19.72
CA ASN A 122 -2.83 -4.24 20.07
C ASN A 122 -2.52 -2.87 20.73
N GLY A 123 -3.56 -2.19 21.18
CA GLY A 123 -3.45 -0.84 21.74
C GLY A 123 -3.41 0.24 20.66
N THR A 124 -2.92 1.43 21.01
CA THR A 124 -2.92 2.61 20.13
C THR A 124 -1.54 2.91 19.57
N ILE A 125 -1.47 3.75 18.54
CA ILE A 125 -0.20 4.34 18.08
C ILE A 125 0.28 5.34 19.14
N PRO A 126 1.51 5.20 19.68
CA PRO A 126 2.03 6.11 20.70
C PRO A 126 2.28 7.52 20.18
N THR A 127 1.86 8.54 20.97
CA THR A 127 2.17 9.95 20.66
C THR A 127 3.66 10.27 20.74
N THR A 128 4.43 9.47 21.50
CA THR A 128 5.87 9.65 21.71
C THR A 128 6.70 9.43 20.46
N LEU A 129 6.16 8.81 19.41
CA LEU A 129 6.84 8.69 18.11
C LEU A 129 7.15 10.05 17.48
N SER A 130 6.41 11.11 17.86
CA SER A 130 6.69 12.49 17.47
C SER A 130 8.10 13.00 17.86
N ARG A 131 8.79 12.30 18.76
CA ARG A 131 10.13 12.64 19.24
C ARG A 131 11.26 12.03 18.42
N THR A 132 10.92 11.20 17.43
CA THR A 132 11.88 10.45 16.62
C THR A 132 11.94 11.01 15.21
N PRO A 133 13.10 10.95 14.53
CA PRO A 133 13.26 11.39 13.15
C PRO A 133 12.85 10.28 12.17
N LEU A 134 11.74 9.57 12.42
CA LEU A 134 11.35 8.43 11.58
C LEU A 134 11.16 8.87 10.13
N GLU A 135 11.72 8.08 9.24
CA GLU A 135 11.53 8.13 7.80
C GLU A 135 10.49 7.08 7.38
N ILE A 136 10.53 5.91 8.00
CA ILE A 136 9.66 4.78 7.67
C ILE A 136 8.98 4.24 8.94
N LEU A 137 7.66 4.20 8.90
CA LEU A 137 6.85 3.52 9.92
C LEU A 137 5.90 2.53 9.25
N SER A 138 6.10 1.24 9.49
CA SER A 138 5.23 0.16 9.04
C SER A 138 4.72 -0.66 10.22
N VAL A 139 3.40 -0.70 10.40
CA VAL A 139 2.71 -1.54 11.40
C VAL A 139 1.58 -2.34 10.75
N THR A 140 1.70 -2.61 9.45
CA THR A 140 0.69 -3.29 8.64
C THR A 140 0.28 -4.63 9.21
N GLY A 141 -1.02 -4.98 9.19
CA GLY A 141 -1.46 -6.31 9.58
C GLY A 141 -1.24 -6.58 11.06
N ASN A 142 -1.76 -5.70 11.90
CA ASN A 142 -1.78 -5.82 13.36
C ASN A 142 -3.24 -5.64 13.86
N ARG A 143 -3.42 -5.45 15.16
CA ARG A 143 -4.71 -5.20 15.82
C ARG A 143 -4.71 -3.84 16.53
N LEU A 144 -3.93 -2.88 16.03
CA LEU A 144 -3.88 -1.54 16.60
C LEU A 144 -5.23 -0.85 16.41
N SER A 145 -5.69 -0.13 17.42
CA SER A 145 -7.01 0.49 17.46
C SER A 145 -6.96 1.92 17.96
N GLY A 146 -8.11 2.61 17.89
CA GLY A 146 -8.22 4.02 18.26
C GLY A 146 -7.72 4.97 17.17
N PRO A 147 -7.72 6.29 17.45
CA PRO A 147 -7.34 7.29 16.46
C PRO A 147 -5.83 7.36 16.23
N ILE A 148 -5.45 7.79 15.01
CA ILE A 148 -4.08 8.22 14.75
C ILE A 148 -3.82 9.49 15.58
N PRO A 149 -2.76 9.53 16.40
CA PRO A 149 -2.40 10.72 17.16
C PRO A 149 -2.00 11.86 16.20
N PRO A 150 -2.57 13.07 16.32
CA PRO A 150 -2.21 14.20 15.47
C PRO A 150 -0.71 14.56 15.51
N GLN A 151 -0.03 14.26 16.63
CA GLN A 151 1.41 14.49 16.82
C GLN A 151 2.28 13.69 15.84
N LEU A 152 1.76 12.62 15.23
CA LEU A 152 2.49 11.91 14.18
C LEU A 152 2.72 12.81 12.96
N GLY A 153 1.88 13.84 12.76
CA GLY A 153 2.09 14.87 11.74
C GLY A 153 3.28 15.79 11.99
N ASP A 154 3.91 15.74 13.18
CA ASP A 154 5.12 16.53 13.48
C ASP A 154 6.40 15.80 13.07
N VAL A 155 6.32 14.51 12.67
CA VAL A 155 7.45 13.72 12.17
C VAL A 155 7.68 14.01 10.69
N THR A 156 8.10 15.24 10.39
CA THR A 156 8.25 15.76 9.01
C THR A 156 9.30 15.04 8.16
N THR A 157 10.11 14.17 8.76
CA THR A 157 11.05 13.27 8.11
C THR A 157 10.38 12.06 7.46
N LEU A 158 9.12 11.74 7.80
CA LEU A 158 8.43 10.57 7.26
C LEU A 158 8.33 10.63 5.73
N THR A 159 8.86 9.60 5.09
CA THR A 159 8.72 9.32 3.66
C THR A 159 7.71 8.20 3.42
N ASN A 160 7.56 7.26 4.35
CA ASN A 160 6.67 6.11 4.22
C ASN A 160 5.89 5.85 5.51
N LEU A 161 4.57 5.94 5.43
CA LEU A 161 3.66 5.61 6.53
C LEU A 161 2.70 4.51 6.09
N ASN A 162 2.91 3.30 6.61
CA ASN A 162 2.05 2.15 6.36
C ASN A 162 1.35 1.68 7.64
N LEU A 163 0.04 1.95 7.69
CA LEU A 163 -0.87 1.58 8.78
C LEU A 163 -1.96 0.58 8.32
N GLU A 164 -1.81 -0.01 7.12
CA GLU A 164 -2.82 -0.88 6.50
C GLU A 164 -3.21 -2.07 7.39
N SER A 165 -4.44 -2.58 7.25
CA SER A 165 -4.91 -3.81 7.91
C SER A 165 -4.76 -3.76 9.44
N ASN A 166 -5.43 -2.79 10.05
CA ASN A 166 -5.52 -2.62 11.50
C ASN A 166 -6.99 -2.34 11.89
N LEU A 167 -7.23 -1.93 13.14
CA LEU A 167 -8.54 -1.52 13.67
C LEU A 167 -8.55 -0.02 14.02
N LEU A 168 -7.71 0.78 13.35
CA LEU A 168 -7.58 2.22 13.62
C LEU A 168 -8.87 2.93 13.20
N SER A 169 -9.27 3.95 13.94
CA SER A 169 -10.57 4.60 13.77
C SER A 169 -10.52 6.12 13.86
N GLY A 170 -11.65 6.79 13.65
CA GLY A 170 -11.72 8.25 13.66
C GLY A 170 -11.17 8.89 12.37
N PRO A 171 -11.00 10.23 12.36
CA PRO A 171 -10.57 10.93 11.16
C PRO A 171 -9.07 10.81 10.89
N ILE A 172 -8.70 10.91 9.62
CA ILE A 172 -7.31 11.15 9.23
C ILE A 172 -6.89 12.55 9.75
N PRO A 173 -5.80 12.67 10.53
CA PRO A 173 -5.43 13.95 11.13
C PRO A 173 -5.09 15.01 10.07
N SER A 174 -5.61 16.23 10.22
CA SER A 174 -5.24 17.35 9.34
C SER A 174 -3.76 17.73 9.47
N SER A 175 -3.11 17.39 10.59
CA SER A 175 -1.67 17.57 10.77
C SER A 175 -0.83 16.77 9.78
N PHE A 176 -1.36 15.72 9.13
CA PHE A 176 -0.65 15.00 8.08
C PHE A 176 -0.27 15.89 6.90
N GLY A 177 -0.96 17.02 6.68
CA GLY A 177 -0.56 18.02 5.70
C GLY A 177 0.81 18.68 5.95
N ARG A 178 1.46 18.41 7.10
CA ARG A 178 2.84 18.85 7.40
C ARG A 178 3.91 17.85 6.91
N LEU A 179 3.53 16.62 6.59
CA LEU A 179 4.44 15.53 6.19
C LEU A 179 4.90 15.69 4.73
N THR A 180 5.48 16.84 4.39
CA THR A 180 5.79 17.21 3.00
C THR A 180 6.81 16.30 2.30
N SER A 181 7.58 15.52 3.07
CA SER A 181 8.51 14.49 2.57
C SER A 181 7.82 13.16 2.21
N LEU A 182 6.52 13.01 2.47
CA LEU A 182 5.82 11.74 2.38
C LEU A 182 5.61 11.30 0.93
N ASN A 183 6.11 10.10 0.61
CA ASN A 183 5.97 9.43 -0.68
C ASN A 183 4.82 8.41 -0.66
N SER A 184 4.61 7.74 0.48
CA SER A 184 3.57 6.71 0.60
C SER A 184 2.74 6.89 1.87
N LEU A 185 1.42 6.97 1.69
CA LEU A 185 0.44 7.01 2.77
C LEU A 185 -0.56 5.88 2.56
N LEU A 186 -0.38 4.80 3.32
CA LEU A 186 -1.12 3.55 3.16
C LEU A 186 -1.96 3.30 4.42
N LEU A 187 -3.27 3.42 4.28
CA LEU A 187 -4.24 3.42 5.38
C LEU A 187 -5.37 2.39 5.17
N SER A 188 -5.28 1.57 4.14
CA SER A 188 -6.31 0.63 3.72
C SER A 188 -6.70 -0.38 4.79
N ALA A 189 -7.93 -0.90 4.72
CA ALA A 189 -8.47 -1.90 5.65
C ALA A 189 -8.34 -1.47 7.12
N ASN A 190 -9.02 -0.38 7.46
CA ASN A 190 -9.16 0.16 8.81
C ASN A 190 -10.60 0.65 9.02
N ASN A 191 -10.88 1.33 10.13
CA ASN A 191 -12.18 1.89 10.47
C ASN A 191 -12.14 3.44 10.43
N PHE A 192 -11.35 4.04 9.54
CA PHE A 192 -11.29 5.50 9.42
C PHE A 192 -12.63 6.08 8.97
N THR A 193 -13.00 7.24 9.53
CA THR A 193 -14.27 7.93 9.28
C THR A 193 -14.04 9.41 8.97
N GLY A 194 -15.10 10.12 8.57
CA GLY A 194 -15.01 11.54 8.24
C GLY A 194 -14.44 11.80 6.85
N GLN A 195 -14.14 13.06 6.58
CA GLN A 195 -13.67 13.53 5.27
C GLN A 195 -12.14 13.55 5.19
N LEU A 196 -11.61 13.48 3.96
CA LEU A 196 -10.20 13.76 3.72
C LEU A 196 -9.89 15.24 4.06
N PRO A 197 -8.91 15.52 4.94
CA PRO A 197 -8.54 16.90 5.27
C PRO A 197 -7.99 17.66 4.07
N GLU A 198 -8.43 18.91 3.88
CA GLU A 198 -7.91 19.79 2.81
C GLU A 198 -6.39 20.02 2.89
N SER A 199 -5.82 19.95 4.09
CA SER A 199 -4.38 20.11 4.32
C SER A 199 -3.52 19.06 3.60
N LEU A 200 -4.08 17.92 3.20
CA LEU A 200 -3.37 16.91 2.42
C LEU A 200 -2.95 17.43 1.03
N ILE A 201 -3.51 18.55 0.55
CA ILE A 201 -3.04 19.25 -0.67
C ILE A 201 -1.52 19.50 -0.68
N ASN A 202 -0.90 19.62 0.49
CA ASN A 202 0.53 19.91 0.66
C ASN A 202 1.46 18.71 0.37
N LEU A 203 0.91 17.49 0.27
CA LEU A 203 1.69 16.26 0.10
C LEU A 203 2.13 16.02 -1.35
N LYS A 204 2.95 16.94 -1.89
CA LYS A 204 3.32 16.99 -3.31
C LYS A 204 4.20 15.82 -3.79
N ASN A 205 4.86 15.12 -2.86
CA ASN A 205 5.75 14.00 -3.16
C ASN A 205 5.04 12.64 -3.18
N LEU A 206 3.73 12.59 -2.90
CA LEU A 206 3.00 11.33 -2.85
C LEU A 206 3.05 10.60 -4.20
N THR A 207 3.52 9.36 -4.14
CA THR A 207 3.52 8.39 -5.25
C THR A 207 2.46 7.30 -5.03
N ASN A 208 2.09 7.01 -3.78
CA ASN A 208 1.13 5.95 -3.47
C ASN A 208 0.21 6.36 -2.32
N PHE A 209 -1.09 6.47 -2.61
CA PHE A 209 -2.12 6.81 -1.64
C PHE A 209 -3.23 5.77 -1.66
N ARG A 210 -3.44 5.11 -0.52
CA ARG A 210 -4.45 4.05 -0.39
C ARG A 210 -5.25 4.22 0.89
N ILE A 211 -6.56 4.28 0.73
CA ILE A 211 -7.52 4.41 1.82
C ILE A 211 -8.70 3.44 1.65
N ASP A 212 -8.58 2.47 0.74
CA ASP A 212 -9.61 1.48 0.44
C ASP A 212 -10.00 0.65 1.67
N GLY A 213 -11.26 0.21 1.73
CA GLY A 213 -11.78 -0.56 2.86
C GLY A 213 -11.81 0.22 4.18
N ASN A 214 -12.27 1.48 4.13
CA ASN A 214 -12.53 2.34 5.29
C ASN A 214 -13.94 2.91 5.22
N SER A 215 -14.42 3.57 6.28
CA SER A 215 -15.73 4.24 6.31
C SER A 215 -15.62 5.76 6.10
N LEU A 216 -14.67 6.20 5.27
CA LEU A 216 -14.47 7.61 4.91
C LEU A 216 -15.64 8.12 4.07
N SER A 217 -16.04 9.37 4.31
CA SER A 217 -17.22 9.99 3.70
C SER A 217 -16.92 11.36 3.09
N GLY A 218 -17.93 11.99 2.49
CA GLY A 218 -17.79 13.25 1.78
C GLY A 218 -17.32 13.06 0.33
N ARG A 219 -17.18 14.18 -0.38
CA ARG A 219 -16.80 14.15 -1.80
C ARG A 219 -15.33 13.79 -1.96
N ILE A 220 -14.99 13.16 -3.09
CA ILE A 220 -13.60 13.04 -3.54
C ILE A 220 -13.03 14.46 -3.75
N PRO A 221 -11.96 14.86 -3.04
CA PRO A 221 -11.45 16.23 -3.15
C PRO A 221 -10.71 16.49 -4.46
N GLU A 222 -10.95 17.67 -5.04
CA GLU A 222 -10.24 18.17 -6.23
C GLU A 222 -8.71 18.26 -6.04
N PHE A 223 -8.25 18.48 -4.81
CA PHE A 223 -6.82 18.66 -4.54
C PHE A 223 -5.99 17.40 -4.83
N ILE A 224 -6.61 16.22 -4.91
CA ILE A 224 -5.90 14.97 -5.27
C ILE A 224 -5.26 15.13 -6.66
N GLY A 225 -5.91 15.86 -7.58
CA GLY A 225 -5.35 16.20 -8.89
C GLY A 225 -4.05 17.02 -8.85
N ASN A 226 -3.64 17.52 -7.67
CA ASN A 226 -2.36 18.24 -7.51
C ASN A 226 -1.19 17.34 -7.10
N TRP A 227 -1.40 16.03 -6.90
CA TRP A 227 -0.35 15.07 -6.59
C TRP A 227 0.21 14.47 -7.88
N THR A 228 0.89 15.28 -8.69
CA THR A 228 1.32 14.87 -10.04
C THR A 228 2.38 13.77 -10.06
N GLN A 229 2.97 13.43 -8.90
CA GLN A 229 3.89 12.29 -8.74
C GLN A 229 3.16 10.97 -8.45
N LEU A 230 1.83 10.98 -8.29
CA LEU A 230 1.05 9.82 -7.90
C LEU A 230 1.10 8.75 -9.00
N ASP A 231 1.52 7.55 -8.60
CA ASP A 231 1.55 6.33 -9.40
C ASP A 231 0.31 5.46 -9.10
N ARG A 232 -0.10 5.39 -7.82
CA ARG A 232 -1.25 4.59 -7.40
C ARG A 232 -2.21 5.33 -6.47
N LEU A 233 -3.49 5.26 -6.81
CA LEU A 233 -4.62 5.78 -6.05
C LEU A 233 -5.68 4.69 -5.84
N ASP A 234 -5.96 4.36 -4.58
CA ASP A 234 -6.93 3.32 -4.19
C ASP A 234 -7.95 3.86 -3.18
N LEU A 235 -9.21 3.98 -3.62
CA LEU A 235 -10.35 4.57 -2.89
C LEU A 235 -11.55 3.61 -2.76
N GLN A 236 -11.36 2.33 -3.11
CA GLN A 236 -12.42 1.32 -3.19
C GLN A 236 -13.07 1.03 -1.83
N GLY A 237 -14.36 0.72 -1.84
CA GLY A 237 -15.07 0.33 -0.61
C GLY A 237 -14.98 1.39 0.49
N THR A 238 -14.96 2.67 0.10
CA THR A 238 -15.18 3.80 0.99
C THR A 238 -16.65 4.20 0.97
N SER A 239 -17.06 5.16 1.79
CA SER A 239 -18.40 5.76 1.75
C SER A 239 -18.37 7.15 1.10
N MET A 240 -17.39 7.40 0.23
CA MET A 240 -17.19 8.69 -0.45
C MET A 240 -18.18 8.88 -1.59
N SER A 241 -18.54 10.14 -1.82
CA SER A 241 -19.47 10.52 -2.88
C SER A 241 -18.79 11.08 -4.11
N GLY A 242 -19.43 10.85 -5.25
CA GLY A 242 -19.06 11.47 -6.52
C GLY A 242 -19.40 12.97 -6.58
N PRO A 243 -19.03 13.64 -7.69
CA PRO A 243 -18.39 13.07 -8.88
C PRO A 243 -16.90 12.77 -8.68
N ILE A 244 -16.31 11.98 -9.58
CA ILE A 244 -14.85 11.87 -9.71
C ILE A 244 -14.33 13.19 -10.31
N PRO A 245 -13.38 13.88 -9.65
CA PRO A 245 -12.87 15.17 -10.11
C PRO A 245 -12.21 15.12 -11.50
N ALA A 246 -12.54 16.07 -12.37
CA ALA A 246 -11.88 16.21 -13.68
C ALA A 246 -10.39 16.60 -13.54
N SER A 247 -10.00 17.16 -12.39
CA SER A 247 -8.60 17.42 -12.03
C SER A 247 -7.74 16.14 -12.00
N PHE A 248 -8.34 14.95 -11.96
CA PHE A 248 -7.58 13.68 -12.05
C PHE A 248 -6.88 13.52 -13.40
N SER A 249 -7.34 14.21 -14.45
CA SER A 249 -6.62 14.30 -15.74
C SER A 249 -5.18 14.83 -15.57
N ASN A 250 -4.87 15.58 -14.50
CA ASN A 250 -3.51 16.06 -14.21
C ASN A 250 -2.56 14.96 -13.70
N LEU A 251 -3.07 13.78 -13.32
CA LEU A 251 -2.29 12.68 -12.75
C LEU A 251 -1.63 11.83 -13.84
N GLN A 252 -0.74 12.46 -14.62
CA GLN A 252 -0.12 11.84 -15.80
C GLN A 252 0.83 10.68 -15.46
N ASN A 253 1.34 10.62 -14.23
CA ASN A 253 2.18 9.50 -13.76
C ASN A 253 1.37 8.29 -13.27
N LEU A 254 0.05 8.43 -13.14
CA LEU A 254 -0.77 7.40 -12.51
C LEU A 254 -0.88 6.15 -13.38
N THR A 255 -0.50 5.01 -12.81
CA THR A 255 -0.61 3.69 -13.44
C THR A 255 -1.81 2.91 -12.91
N GLN A 256 -2.27 3.21 -11.69
CA GLN A 256 -3.40 2.50 -11.07
C GLN A 256 -4.38 3.47 -10.43
N LEU A 257 -5.61 3.52 -10.98
CA LEU A 257 -6.76 4.21 -10.40
C LEU A 257 -7.82 3.19 -10.06
N ARG A 258 -8.18 3.10 -8.77
CA ARG A 258 -9.23 2.20 -8.30
C ARG A 258 -10.21 2.93 -7.41
N ILE A 259 -11.44 3.08 -7.89
CA ILE A 259 -12.56 3.70 -7.19
C ILE A 259 -13.77 2.79 -7.39
N THR A 260 -14.45 2.43 -6.30
CA THR A 260 -15.71 1.69 -6.38
C THR A 260 -16.73 2.18 -5.39
N ASP A 261 -17.99 1.86 -5.66
CA ASP A 261 -19.11 1.98 -4.71
C ASP A 261 -19.36 3.41 -4.23
N LEU A 262 -19.22 4.38 -5.14
CA LEU A 262 -19.52 5.78 -4.85
C LEU A 262 -21.01 5.98 -4.59
N ASN A 263 -21.32 6.89 -3.67
CA ASN A 263 -22.67 7.33 -3.37
C ASN A 263 -22.95 8.76 -3.89
N GLY A 264 -24.21 9.18 -3.85
CA GLY A 264 -24.64 10.51 -4.33
C GLY A 264 -25.51 10.43 -5.60
N GLN A 265 -25.43 11.47 -6.44
CA GLN A 265 -26.15 11.54 -7.70
C GLN A 265 -25.31 10.99 -8.84
N ALA A 266 -25.95 10.39 -9.84
CA ALA A 266 -25.27 9.97 -11.07
C ALA A 266 -24.65 11.16 -11.81
N PHE A 267 -23.48 10.94 -12.40
CA PHE A 267 -22.69 11.97 -13.07
C PHE A 267 -22.10 11.44 -14.37
N ASP A 268 -21.77 12.34 -15.30
CA ASP A 268 -21.22 11.96 -16.61
C ASP A 268 -19.79 11.43 -16.46
N PHE A 269 -19.31 10.69 -17.46
CA PHE A 269 -17.95 10.12 -17.45
C PHE A 269 -16.89 11.20 -17.18
N PRO A 270 -16.00 11.03 -16.17
CA PRO A 270 -15.02 12.06 -15.80
C PRO A 270 -13.97 12.25 -16.89
N ASP A 271 -13.49 13.48 -17.11
CA ASP A 271 -12.41 13.74 -18.07
C ASP A 271 -11.09 13.20 -17.53
N LEU A 272 -10.60 12.13 -18.15
CA LEU A 272 -9.34 11.44 -17.80
C LEU A 272 -8.36 11.41 -18.97
N ARG A 273 -8.55 12.24 -20.00
CA ARG A 273 -7.87 12.11 -21.31
C ARG A 273 -6.35 12.14 -21.25
N ASN A 274 -5.78 12.83 -20.26
CA ASN A 274 -4.33 13.02 -20.14
C ASN A 274 -3.66 11.90 -19.31
N MET A 275 -4.41 10.95 -18.76
CA MET A 275 -3.88 9.85 -17.95
C MET A 275 -3.32 8.71 -18.82
N THR A 276 -2.35 9.02 -19.68
CA THR A 276 -1.86 8.09 -20.72
C THR A 276 -0.98 6.95 -20.18
N ASN A 277 -0.51 7.05 -18.92
CA ASN A 277 0.27 5.99 -18.28
C ASN A 277 -0.58 4.93 -17.56
N ILE A 278 -1.91 5.06 -17.58
CA ILE A 278 -2.80 4.19 -16.83
C ILE A 278 -2.72 2.74 -17.33
N GLU A 279 -2.50 1.81 -16.40
CA GLU A 279 -2.46 0.37 -16.64
C GLU A 279 -3.71 -0.31 -16.07
N ARG A 280 -4.25 0.21 -14.97
CA ARG A 280 -5.45 -0.29 -14.32
C ARG A 280 -6.41 0.84 -14.01
N LEU A 281 -7.55 0.84 -14.68
CA LEU A 281 -8.66 1.77 -14.45
C LEU A 281 -9.87 0.98 -13.96
N VAL A 282 -10.20 1.13 -12.67
CA VAL A 282 -11.37 0.49 -12.04
C VAL A 282 -12.28 1.60 -11.52
N LEU A 283 -13.44 1.75 -12.15
CA LEU A 283 -14.51 2.71 -11.82
C LEU A 283 -15.86 1.97 -11.67
N ARG A 284 -15.85 0.80 -11.01
CA ARG A 284 -17.04 -0.04 -10.84
C ARG A 284 -18.03 0.57 -9.86
N ASN A 285 -19.33 0.48 -10.14
CA ASN A 285 -20.37 0.95 -9.22
C ASN A 285 -20.17 2.40 -8.75
N CYS A 286 -19.86 3.30 -9.69
CA CYS A 286 -19.55 4.70 -9.41
C CYS A 286 -20.68 5.66 -9.77
N LEU A 287 -21.85 5.16 -10.19
CA LEU A 287 -22.99 5.96 -10.66
C LEU A 287 -22.67 6.77 -11.95
N ILE A 288 -21.74 6.30 -12.77
CA ILE A 288 -21.34 7.00 -14.00
C ILE A 288 -22.40 6.79 -15.08
N ARG A 289 -22.81 7.84 -15.79
CA ARG A 289 -23.79 7.78 -16.89
C ARG A 289 -23.23 8.31 -18.20
N GLY A 290 -23.99 8.07 -19.27
CA GLY A 290 -23.65 8.54 -20.62
C GLY A 290 -22.69 7.59 -21.34
N PRO A 291 -22.20 8.00 -22.53
CA PRO A 291 -21.35 7.14 -23.34
C PRO A 291 -19.95 6.97 -22.76
N ILE A 292 -19.33 5.83 -23.04
CA ILE A 292 -17.90 5.62 -22.83
C ILE A 292 -17.13 6.52 -23.80
N PRO A 293 -16.23 7.41 -23.36
CA PRO A 293 -15.50 8.30 -24.26
C PRO A 293 -14.47 7.59 -25.13
N ASP A 294 -14.36 8.00 -26.40
CA ASP A 294 -13.41 7.43 -27.39
C ASP A 294 -11.95 7.53 -26.95
N TYR A 295 -11.58 8.54 -26.16
CA TYR A 295 -10.20 8.74 -25.72
C TYR A 295 -9.69 7.60 -24.84
N ILE A 296 -10.56 6.78 -24.24
CA ILE A 296 -10.12 5.59 -23.50
C ILE A 296 -9.33 4.64 -24.42
N GLY A 297 -9.66 4.59 -25.72
CA GLY A 297 -8.89 3.84 -26.72
C GLY A 297 -7.45 4.36 -26.93
N SER A 298 -7.14 5.59 -26.52
CA SER A 298 -5.78 6.14 -26.58
C SER A 298 -4.88 5.75 -25.40
N MET A 299 -5.45 5.10 -24.36
CA MET A 299 -4.74 4.64 -23.17
C MET A 299 -4.00 3.33 -23.45
N THR A 300 -3.00 3.37 -24.33
CA THR A 300 -2.32 2.17 -24.88
C THR A 300 -1.62 1.28 -23.84
N LYS A 301 -1.36 1.77 -22.62
CA LYS A 301 -0.82 0.97 -21.50
C LYS A 301 -1.89 0.20 -20.71
N LEU A 302 -3.17 0.43 -20.98
CA LEU A 302 -4.28 -0.11 -20.20
C LEU A 302 -4.33 -1.64 -20.30
N LYS A 303 -4.13 -2.32 -19.17
CA LYS A 303 -4.21 -3.78 -19.01
C LYS A 303 -5.51 -4.22 -18.35
N THR A 304 -6.12 -3.38 -17.54
CA THR A 304 -7.38 -3.69 -16.85
C THR A 304 -8.31 -2.50 -16.89
N LEU A 305 -9.48 -2.69 -17.49
CA LEU A 305 -10.59 -1.75 -17.49
C LEU A 305 -11.78 -2.38 -16.77
N ASP A 306 -12.27 -1.76 -15.70
CA ASP A 306 -13.53 -2.15 -15.06
C ASP A 306 -14.44 -0.94 -14.94
N LEU A 307 -15.50 -0.93 -15.74
CA LEU A 307 -16.58 0.07 -15.74
C LEU A 307 -17.92 -0.57 -15.36
N SER A 308 -17.89 -1.76 -14.77
CA SER A 308 -19.11 -2.53 -14.48
C SER A 308 -20.03 -1.84 -13.46
N SER A 309 -21.31 -2.18 -13.49
CA SER A 309 -22.33 -1.70 -12.55
C SER A 309 -22.49 -0.18 -12.56
N ASN A 310 -22.53 0.44 -13.73
CA ASN A 310 -22.79 1.87 -13.89
C ASN A 310 -24.07 2.08 -14.73
N PHE A 311 -24.34 3.32 -15.13
CA PHE A 311 -25.44 3.71 -16.01
C PHE A 311 -24.92 4.09 -17.41
N LEU A 312 -23.85 3.45 -17.88
CA LEU A 312 -23.22 3.78 -19.16
C LEU A 312 -24.15 3.41 -20.32
N THR A 313 -24.18 4.24 -21.36
CA THR A 313 -25.04 4.08 -22.53
C THR A 313 -24.25 4.10 -23.84
N GLY A 314 -24.93 3.86 -24.96
CA GLY A 314 -24.32 3.89 -26.29
C GLY A 314 -23.41 2.68 -26.58
N PRO A 315 -22.73 2.70 -27.75
CA PRO A 315 -21.87 1.59 -28.18
C PRO A 315 -20.56 1.54 -27.40
N ILE A 316 -19.96 0.34 -27.38
CA ILE A 316 -18.55 0.19 -27.00
C ILE A 316 -17.71 0.88 -28.09
N PRO A 317 -16.81 1.82 -27.75
CA PRO A 317 -16.05 2.57 -28.76
C PRO A 317 -15.18 1.67 -29.64
N ASP A 318 -15.21 1.91 -30.95
CA ASP A 318 -14.35 1.20 -31.90
C ASP A 318 -12.85 1.46 -31.65
N THR A 319 -12.50 2.56 -30.99
CA THR A 319 -11.13 2.89 -30.59
C THR A 319 -10.53 1.87 -29.60
N PHE A 320 -11.34 1.01 -28.99
CA PHE A 320 -10.85 -0.04 -28.09
C PHE A 320 -10.11 -1.16 -28.84
N ARG A 321 -10.26 -1.24 -30.16
CA ARG A 321 -9.51 -2.17 -31.02
C ARG A 321 -7.99 -2.05 -30.89
N ASP A 322 -7.51 -0.86 -30.52
CA ASP A 322 -6.08 -0.53 -30.43
C ASP A 322 -5.50 -0.81 -29.04
N LEU A 323 -6.34 -1.22 -28.08
CA LEU A 323 -5.94 -1.52 -26.71
C LEU A 323 -5.45 -2.97 -26.56
N ASP A 324 -4.28 -3.14 -25.94
CA ASP A 324 -3.74 -4.44 -25.55
C ASP A 324 -4.09 -4.77 -24.09
N TYR A 325 -5.39 -4.94 -23.82
CA TYR A 325 -5.91 -5.22 -22.48
C TYR A 325 -5.92 -6.72 -22.15
N ASN A 326 -5.73 -7.03 -20.86
CA ASN A 326 -5.91 -8.38 -20.31
C ASN A 326 -7.35 -8.60 -19.85
N PHE A 327 -7.95 -7.58 -19.23
CA PHE A 327 -9.28 -7.67 -18.64
C PHE A 327 -10.11 -6.41 -18.93
N MET A 328 -11.36 -6.61 -19.35
CA MET A 328 -12.35 -5.59 -19.64
C MET A 328 -13.71 -6.01 -19.08
N PHE A 329 -14.16 -5.31 -18.04
CA PHE A 329 -15.44 -5.55 -17.38
C PHE A 329 -16.38 -4.37 -17.65
N LEU A 330 -17.45 -4.62 -18.41
CA LEU A 330 -18.46 -3.63 -18.78
C LEU A 330 -19.89 -4.08 -18.37
N SER A 331 -19.99 -5.15 -17.59
CA SER A 331 -21.28 -5.73 -17.21
C SER A 331 -22.15 -4.80 -16.36
N ASN A 332 -23.45 -5.05 -16.32
CA ASN A 332 -24.44 -4.27 -15.55
C ASN A 332 -24.39 -2.78 -15.94
N ASN A 333 -24.68 -2.47 -17.19
CA ASN A 333 -24.80 -1.11 -17.72
C ASN A 333 -26.03 -1.04 -18.66
N SER A 334 -26.16 0.02 -19.43
CA SER A 334 -27.17 0.19 -20.48
C SER A 334 -26.49 0.40 -21.85
N LEU A 335 -25.35 -0.27 -22.08
CA LEU A 335 -24.64 -0.21 -23.35
C LEU A 335 -25.50 -0.83 -24.45
N SER A 336 -25.50 -0.22 -25.62
CA SER A 336 -26.37 -0.59 -26.74
C SER A 336 -25.62 -0.57 -28.07
N GLY A 337 -26.20 -1.15 -29.11
CA GLY A 337 -25.56 -1.28 -30.42
C GLY A 337 -24.96 -2.67 -30.63
N GLN A 338 -24.16 -2.80 -31.69
CA GLN A 338 -23.52 -4.07 -32.04
C GLN A 338 -22.26 -4.28 -31.21
N LEU A 339 -22.04 -5.51 -30.76
CA LEU A 339 -20.78 -5.89 -30.14
C LEU A 339 -19.66 -5.80 -31.19
N PRO A 340 -18.60 -4.99 -30.97
CA PRO A 340 -17.55 -4.82 -31.97
C PRO A 340 -16.83 -6.12 -32.35
N GLN A 341 -16.43 -6.24 -33.62
CA GLN A 341 -15.82 -7.47 -34.15
C GLN A 341 -14.53 -7.87 -33.41
N PHE A 342 -13.70 -6.91 -33.01
CA PHE A 342 -12.47 -7.21 -32.28
C PHE A 342 -12.73 -7.86 -30.90
N ILE A 343 -13.89 -7.61 -30.28
CA ILE A 343 -14.31 -8.28 -29.05
C ILE A 343 -14.78 -9.70 -29.36
N LEU A 344 -15.58 -9.86 -30.43
CA LEU A 344 -16.02 -11.18 -30.89
C LEU A 344 -14.82 -12.09 -31.20
N ASP A 345 -13.82 -11.58 -31.89
CA ASP A 345 -12.62 -12.33 -32.25
C ASP A 345 -11.89 -12.86 -31.00
N LYS A 346 -11.69 -12.03 -29.97
CA LYS A 346 -11.10 -12.45 -28.68
C LYS A 346 -11.92 -13.53 -27.97
N ILE A 347 -13.24 -13.42 -27.97
CA ILE A 347 -14.13 -14.42 -27.36
C ILE A 347 -14.02 -15.75 -28.12
N TRP A 348 -14.04 -15.72 -29.44
CA TRP A 348 -13.91 -16.93 -30.27
C TRP A 348 -12.53 -17.58 -30.15
N ASP A 349 -11.46 -16.80 -30.03
CA ASP A 349 -10.11 -17.32 -29.75
C ASP A 349 -10.06 -18.08 -28.42
N ALA A 350 -10.64 -17.52 -27.36
CA ALA A 350 -10.72 -18.17 -26.06
C ALA A 350 -11.55 -19.46 -26.10
N LEU A 351 -12.71 -19.43 -26.78
CA LEU A 351 -13.56 -20.62 -26.97
C LEU A 351 -12.84 -21.73 -27.73
N ARG A 352 -12.08 -21.40 -28.78
CA ARG A 352 -11.27 -22.38 -29.53
C ARG A 352 -10.18 -22.99 -28.65
N ALA A 353 -9.42 -22.15 -27.95
CA ALA A 353 -8.35 -22.62 -27.06
C ALA A 353 -8.88 -23.53 -25.93
N ALA A 354 -10.07 -23.24 -25.41
CA ALA A 354 -10.69 -24.06 -24.38
C ALA A 354 -11.26 -25.39 -24.89
N ALA A 355 -11.78 -25.41 -26.12
CA ALA A 355 -12.19 -26.65 -26.77
C ALA A 355 -11.00 -27.60 -27.00
N GLU A 356 -9.82 -27.05 -27.31
CA GLU A 356 -8.57 -27.81 -27.40
C GLU A 356 -8.10 -28.33 -26.04
N ALA A 357 -8.45 -27.65 -24.95
CA ALA A 357 -8.06 -27.99 -23.58
C ALA A 357 -9.09 -28.86 -22.82
N ASP A 358 -10.17 -29.31 -23.47
CA ASP A 358 -11.26 -30.12 -22.90
C ASP A 358 -11.91 -29.50 -21.63
N ILE A 359 -12.01 -28.17 -21.63
CA ILE A 359 -12.66 -27.41 -20.55
C ILE A 359 -14.16 -27.35 -20.83
N SER A 360 -14.99 -27.93 -19.96
CA SER A 360 -16.44 -28.08 -20.24
C SER A 360 -17.31 -26.86 -19.88
N LEU A 361 -16.76 -25.84 -19.20
CA LEU A 361 -17.56 -24.72 -18.69
C LEU A 361 -17.44 -23.46 -19.57
N ALA A 362 -18.40 -23.27 -20.48
CA ALA A 362 -18.45 -22.12 -21.39
C ALA A 362 -18.35 -20.74 -20.69
N GLN A 363 -18.92 -20.59 -19.49
CA GLN A 363 -18.82 -19.35 -18.70
C GLN A 363 -17.39 -19.07 -18.24
N THR A 364 -16.70 -20.07 -17.69
CA THR A 364 -15.29 -19.95 -17.26
C THR A 364 -14.37 -19.60 -18.45
N ILE A 365 -14.77 -20.01 -19.66
CA ILE A 365 -14.02 -19.75 -20.89
C ILE A 365 -14.27 -18.34 -21.43
N VAL A 366 -15.49 -17.81 -21.31
CA VAL A 366 -15.78 -16.41 -21.64
C VAL A 366 -15.07 -15.48 -20.64
N ASP A 367 -15.10 -15.82 -19.35
CA ASP A 367 -14.37 -15.08 -18.32
C ASP A 367 -12.84 -15.14 -18.55
N SER A 368 -12.31 -16.24 -19.10
CA SER A 368 -10.89 -16.37 -19.44
C SER A 368 -10.47 -15.59 -20.69
N ALA A 369 -11.41 -15.23 -21.57
CA ALA A 369 -11.18 -14.27 -22.66
C ALA A 369 -10.88 -12.85 -22.15
N GLY A 370 -11.12 -12.61 -20.84
CA GLY A 370 -10.87 -11.34 -20.20
C GLY A 370 -11.85 -10.25 -20.65
N VAL A 371 -13.00 -10.59 -21.22
CA VAL A 371 -14.05 -9.62 -21.57
C VAL A 371 -15.39 -10.06 -20.99
N ILE A 372 -15.97 -9.24 -20.12
CA ILE A 372 -17.26 -9.51 -19.48
C ILE A 372 -18.22 -8.35 -19.74
N VAL A 373 -19.25 -8.58 -20.55
CA VAL A 373 -20.21 -7.55 -21.04
C VAL A 373 -21.68 -7.87 -20.70
N GLN A 374 -21.91 -8.82 -19.79
CA GLN A 374 -23.25 -9.28 -19.40
C GLN A 374 -24.16 -8.15 -18.90
N ASN A 375 -25.48 -8.31 -19.04
CA ASN A 375 -26.48 -7.37 -18.54
C ASN A 375 -26.33 -5.97 -19.15
N ASN A 376 -26.37 -5.94 -20.48
CA ASN A 376 -26.41 -4.77 -21.34
C ASN A 376 -27.39 -5.01 -22.49
N ASP A 377 -27.76 -3.95 -23.21
CA ASP A 377 -28.64 -4.00 -24.40
C ASP A 377 -27.84 -4.22 -25.71
N LEU A 378 -26.78 -5.04 -25.64
CA LEU A 378 -25.88 -5.31 -26.77
C LEU A 378 -26.44 -6.39 -27.70
N THR A 379 -26.22 -6.21 -29.00
CA THR A 379 -26.65 -7.14 -30.05
C THR A 379 -25.46 -7.84 -30.72
N THR A 380 -25.67 -9.08 -31.18
CA THR A 380 -24.67 -9.82 -31.97
C THR A 380 -24.83 -9.53 -33.46
N CYS A 381 -23.74 -9.68 -34.22
CA CYS A 381 -23.80 -9.56 -35.67
C CYS A 381 -24.73 -10.63 -36.28
N TYR A 382 -25.48 -10.21 -37.31
CA TYR A 382 -26.04 -11.09 -38.33
C TYR A 382 -24.97 -11.32 -39.39
N ASP A 383 -24.77 -12.55 -39.86
CA ASP A 383 -23.94 -12.74 -41.07
C ASP A 383 -24.65 -12.14 -42.31
N GLU A 384 -23.91 -11.97 -43.42
CA GLU A 384 -24.45 -11.49 -44.71
C GLU A 384 -25.57 -12.39 -45.30
N ARG A 385 -25.88 -13.52 -44.64
CA ARG A 385 -26.93 -14.50 -45.00
C ARG A 385 -28.08 -14.56 -43.98
N GLY A 386 -28.09 -13.69 -42.96
CA GLY A 386 -29.12 -13.67 -41.91
C GLY A 386 -29.05 -14.82 -40.90
N ALA A 387 -27.97 -15.60 -40.85
CA ALA A 387 -27.78 -16.64 -39.84
C ALA A 387 -27.34 -16.00 -38.51
N LYS A 388 -28.18 -16.20 -37.49
CA LYS A 388 -27.91 -15.81 -36.11
C LYS A 388 -26.86 -16.76 -35.54
N TYR A 389 -25.60 -16.33 -35.45
CA TYR A 389 -24.72 -16.93 -34.46
C TYR A 389 -25.19 -16.40 -33.11
N ASP A 390 -26.04 -17.17 -32.44
CA ASP A 390 -26.31 -16.95 -31.03
C ASP A 390 -24.93 -17.03 -30.35
N LEU A 391 -24.36 -15.88 -29.96
CA LEU A 391 -23.34 -15.91 -28.91
C LEU A 391 -23.91 -16.77 -27.80
N PRO A 392 -23.10 -17.62 -27.15
CA PRO A 392 -23.58 -18.39 -26.01
C PRO A 392 -24.34 -17.44 -25.10
N LYS A 393 -25.60 -17.74 -24.75
CA LYS A 393 -26.47 -16.83 -23.96
C LYS A 393 -25.70 -16.16 -22.81
N TYR A 394 -24.80 -16.92 -22.20
CA TYR A 394 -23.78 -16.57 -21.20
C TYR A 394 -22.91 -15.32 -21.46
N VAL A 395 -22.69 -14.87 -22.70
CA VAL A 395 -21.92 -13.65 -23.01
C VAL A 395 -22.77 -12.38 -22.77
N LEU A 396 -24.09 -12.48 -22.97
CA LEU A 396 -25.02 -11.34 -22.99
C LEU A 396 -26.11 -11.41 -21.91
N SER A 397 -26.46 -12.59 -21.41
CA SER A 397 -27.55 -12.81 -20.45
C SER A 397 -27.08 -13.03 -19.01
N GLU A 398 -27.94 -12.66 -18.06
CA GLU A 398 -27.82 -12.98 -16.63
C GLU A 398 -27.54 -14.47 -16.38
N PRO A 399 -26.92 -14.82 -15.24
CA PRO A 399 -27.15 -16.12 -14.64
C PRO A 399 -28.63 -16.19 -14.28
N THR A 400 -29.45 -16.83 -15.12
CA THR A 400 -30.79 -17.25 -14.71
C THR A 400 -30.64 -18.03 -13.41
N ASN A 401 -31.32 -17.54 -12.36
CA ASN A 401 -31.52 -18.19 -11.08
C ASN A 401 -31.08 -19.66 -11.06
N LEU A 402 -30.01 -19.95 -10.32
CA LEU A 402 -29.95 -21.21 -9.58
C LEU A 402 -31.08 -21.12 -8.55
N VAL A 403 -32.30 -21.43 -9.03
CA VAL A 403 -33.42 -21.81 -8.17
C VAL A 403 -32.96 -23.03 -7.38
N GLU A 404 -33.21 -22.96 -6.08
CA GLU A 404 -33.13 -24.06 -5.13
C GLU A 404 -33.59 -25.39 -5.74
N GLU A 405 -32.74 -26.41 -5.65
CA GLU A 405 -33.21 -27.78 -5.42
C GLU A 405 -32.36 -28.38 -4.29
N SER A 406 -32.98 -28.36 -3.10
CA SER A 406 -32.79 -29.18 -1.89
C SER A 406 -31.39 -29.57 -1.43
#